data_AF-A0A918PUU4-F1
#
_entry.id   AF-A0A918PUU4-F1
#
_cell.length_a   1.000
_cell.length_b   1.000
_cell.length_c   1.000
_cell.angle_alpha   90.00
_cell.angle_beta   90.00
_cell.angle_gamma   90.00
#
_symmetry.space_group_name_H-M   'P 1'
#
loop_
_entity.id
_entity.type
_entity.pdbx_description
1 polymer ?
#
loop_
_entity_poly.entity_id
_entity_poly.type
_entity_poly.pdbx_seq_one_letter_code
_entity_poly.pdbx_strand_id
1 'polypeptide(L)'
;MYDVTIEHPAIEERTFFASGPGPLRDIVWGVARAQGEPVTDHLAMIAEVGALRSRADIEGEGELKIGEITVRVRNAEGCEGHQGEDAVLLGGPEFCDGSCRPRKLFKRGALLDLADALEDADLEASGGCSGCGLGAGQSCAGCGKCNCDRHDGCVRPKSQ
;
A
#
# COMPACT_ATOMS: atom_id res chain seq x y z
N MET A 1 -7.20 14.75 -9.84
CA MET A 1 -6.01 14.22 -9.14
C MET A 1 -6.51 13.54 -7.89
N TYR A 2 -5.85 12.49 -7.43
CA TYR A 2 -6.39 11.66 -6.35
C TYR A 2 -5.33 11.35 -5.31
N ASP A 3 -5.76 11.38 -4.05
CA ASP A 3 -5.06 10.72 -2.96
C ASP A 3 -5.69 9.34 -2.77
N VAL A 4 -4.85 8.32 -2.85
CA VAL A 4 -5.23 6.91 -2.88
C VAL A 4 -4.68 6.23 -1.64
N THR A 5 -5.57 5.85 -0.74
CA THR A 5 -5.24 5.17 0.51
C THR A 5 -5.44 3.67 0.33
N ILE A 6 -4.44 2.89 0.74
CA ILE A 6 -4.43 1.44 0.76
C ILE A 6 -4.55 1.02 2.22
N GLU A 7 -5.66 0.36 2.55
CA GLU A 7 -5.98 -0.13 3.89
C GLU A 7 -6.00 -1.66 3.89
N HIS A 8 -5.43 -2.26 4.94
CA HIS A 8 -5.44 -3.71 5.17
C HIS A 8 -5.39 -3.95 6.69
N PRO A 9 -6.08 -4.98 7.23
CA PRO A 9 -6.16 -5.19 8.67
C PRO A 9 -4.81 -5.49 9.35
N ALA A 10 -3.84 -6.03 8.61
CA ALA A 10 -2.57 -6.51 9.17
C ALA A 10 -1.33 -5.68 8.77
N ILE A 11 -1.47 -4.65 7.94
CA ILE A 11 -0.36 -3.75 7.60
C ILE A 11 -0.75 -2.29 7.86
N GLU A 12 0.26 -1.43 7.98
CA GLU A 12 0.04 0.01 8.12
C GLU A 12 -0.72 0.60 6.92
N GLU A 13 -1.56 1.61 7.19
CA GLU A 13 -2.21 2.38 6.15
C GLU A 13 -1.18 3.13 5.29
N ARG A 14 -1.35 3.09 3.97
CA ARG A 14 -0.43 3.74 3.03
C ARG A 14 -1.17 4.63 2.04
N THR A 15 -0.80 5.90 1.99
CA THR A 15 -1.37 6.86 1.03
C THR A 15 -0.39 7.18 -0.10
N PHE A 16 -0.90 7.16 -1.32
CA PHE A 16 -0.17 7.47 -2.55
C PHE A 16 -0.93 8.48 -3.40
N PHE A 17 -0.20 9.26 -4.19
CA PHE A 17 -0.79 10.21 -5.11
C PHE A 17 -0.90 9.65 -6.52
N ALA A 18 -2.06 9.89 -7.14
CA ALA A 18 -2.32 9.62 -8.54
C ALA A 18 -2.69 10.93 -9.26
N SER A 19 -1.85 11.36 -10.20
CA SER A 19 -2.11 12.58 -10.99
C SER A 19 -3.32 12.44 -11.93
N GLY A 20 -3.76 11.22 -12.23
CA GLY A 20 -4.91 10.97 -13.08
C GLY A 20 -5.26 9.49 -13.23
N PRO A 21 -6.09 9.14 -14.23
CA PRO A 21 -6.62 7.79 -14.39
C PRO A 21 -5.56 6.70 -14.63
N GLY A 22 -4.48 7.03 -15.35
CA GLY A 22 -3.38 6.11 -15.61
C GLY A 22 -2.68 5.66 -14.32
N PRO A 23 -2.09 6.60 -13.55
CA PRO A 23 -1.48 6.29 -12.25
C PRO A 23 -2.44 5.66 -11.24
N LEU A 24 -3.71 6.06 -11.22
CA LEU A 24 -4.72 5.44 -10.35
C LEU A 24 -4.89 3.95 -10.69
N ARG A 25 -5.01 3.63 -11.98
CA ARG A 25 -5.07 2.24 -12.45
C ARG A 25 -3.81 1.47 -12.06
N ASP A 26 -2.64 2.07 -12.21
CA ASP A 26 -1.37 1.42 -11.87
C ASP A 26 -1.27 1.07 -10.38
N ILE A 27 -1.82 1.91 -9.49
CA ILE A 27 -1.95 1.60 -8.05
C ILE A 27 -2.87 0.41 -7.84
N VAL A 28 -4.09 0.45 -8.37
CA VAL A 28 -5.09 -0.62 -8.20
C VAL A 28 -4.56 -1.96 -8.72
N TRP A 29 -3.90 -1.97 -9.88
CA TRP A 29 -3.28 -3.17 -10.44
C TRP A 29 -2.08 -3.63 -9.62
N GLY A 30 -1.32 -2.70 -9.07
CA GLY A 30 -0.23 -3.00 -8.15
C GLY A 30 -0.73 -3.70 -6.89
N VAL A 31 -1.83 -3.22 -6.30
CA VAL A 31 -2.46 -3.83 -5.13
C VAL A 31 -2.89 -5.27 -5.41
N ALA A 32 -3.54 -5.53 -6.55
CA ALA A 32 -3.93 -6.89 -6.95
C ALA A 32 -2.69 -7.81 -7.10
N ARG A 33 -1.62 -7.31 -7.74
CA ARG A 33 -0.37 -8.07 -7.90
C ARG A 33 0.34 -8.32 -6.58
N ALA A 34 0.34 -7.38 -5.65
CA ALA A 34 0.97 -7.52 -4.34
C ALA A 34 0.32 -8.63 -3.50
N GLN A 35 -0.97 -8.90 -3.70
CA GLN A 35 -1.69 -10.02 -3.08
C GLN A 35 -1.50 -11.36 -3.80
N GLY A 36 -0.67 -11.40 -4.86
CA GLY A 36 -0.51 -12.60 -5.68
C GLY A 36 -1.73 -12.91 -6.57
N GLU A 37 -2.69 -11.97 -6.71
CA GLU A 37 -3.88 -12.10 -7.55
C GLU A 37 -3.75 -11.22 -8.81
N PRO A 38 -2.97 -11.63 -9.82
CA PRO A 38 -2.82 -10.83 -11.02
C PRO A 38 -4.16 -10.67 -11.74
N VAL A 39 -4.47 -9.43 -12.14
CA VAL A 39 -5.66 -9.11 -12.93
C VAL A 39 -5.66 -9.90 -14.23
N THR A 40 -6.64 -10.79 -14.39
CA THR A 40 -6.81 -11.63 -15.60
C THR A 40 -7.83 -11.03 -16.57
N ASP A 41 -8.91 -10.44 -16.07
CA ASP A 41 -9.87 -9.67 -16.87
C ASP A 41 -9.56 -8.18 -16.81
N HIS A 42 -8.80 -7.72 -17.80
CA HIS A 42 -8.41 -6.30 -17.91
C HIS A 42 -9.60 -5.37 -18.17
N LEU A 43 -10.65 -5.82 -18.87
CA LEU A 43 -11.79 -4.97 -19.22
C LEU A 43 -12.67 -4.73 -18.00
N ALA A 44 -12.94 -5.79 -17.23
CA ALA A 44 -13.65 -5.67 -15.96
C ALA A 44 -12.91 -4.73 -15.01
N MET A 45 -11.60 -4.91 -14.85
CA MET A 45 -10.80 -4.06 -13.96
C MET A 45 -10.74 -2.60 -14.44
N ILE A 46 -10.67 -2.33 -15.75
CA ILE A 46 -10.75 -0.95 -16.28
C ILE A 46 -12.10 -0.32 -15.92
N ALA A 47 -13.20 -1.07 -16.04
CA ALA A 47 -14.53 -0.59 -15.68
C ALA A 47 -14.64 -0.29 -14.18
N GLU A 48 -14.08 -1.16 -13.32
CA GLU A 48 -14.06 -0.96 -11.87
C GLU A 48 -13.25 0.28 -11.45
N VAL A 49 -12.05 0.46 -12.02
CA VAL A 49 -11.25 1.68 -11.78
C VAL A 49 -11.98 2.93 -12.28
N GLY A 50 -12.67 2.82 -13.42
CA GLY A 50 -13.52 3.89 -13.95
C GLY A 50 -14.66 4.25 -12.99
N ALA A 51 -15.35 3.26 -12.44
CA ALA A 51 -16.42 3.44 -11.47
C ALA A 51 -15.90 4.01 -10.14
N LEU A 52 -14.75 3.52 -9.66
CA LEU A 52 -14.06 4.03 -8.48
C LEU A 52 -13.74 5.52 -8.62
N ARG A 53 -13.14 5.90 -9.75
CA ARG A 53 -12.87 7.30 -10.08
C ARG A 53 -14.14 8.14 -10.11
N SER A 54 -15.18 7.65 -10.78
CA SER A 54 -16.45 8.35 -10.89
C SER A 54 -17.10 8.59 -9.53
N ARG A 55 -17.01 7.64 -8.59
CA ARG A 55 -17.49 7.83 -7.22
C ARG A 55 -16.68 8.91 -6.51
N ALA A 56 -15.36 8.86 -6.58
CA ALA A 56 -14.51 9.91 -6.01
C ALA A 56 -14.83 11.31 -6.59
N ASP A 57 -15.10 11.41 -7.89
CA ASP A 57 -15.43 12.67 -8.56
C ASP A 57 -16.82 13.22 -8.17
N ILE A 58 -17.82 12.35 -7.96
CA ILE A 58 -19.22 12.74 -7.72
C ILE A 58 -19.54 12.84 -6.23
N GLU A 59 -19.09 11.86 -5.44
CA GLU A 59 -19.42 11.67 -4.03
C GLU A 59 -18.31 12.18 -3.11
N GLY A 60 -17.14 12.55 -3.68
CA GLY A 60 -15.95 13.01 -2.95
C GLY A 60 -15.01 11.88 -2.52
N GLU A 61 -15.52 10.65 -2.44
CA GLU A 61 -14.77 9.45 -2.10
C GLU A 61 -15.26 8.24 -2.89
N GLY A 62 -14.34 7.37 -3.28
CA GLY A 62 -14.64 6.09 -3.87
C GLY A 62 -13.87 4.99 -3.17
N GLU A 63 -14.52 3.85 -2.93
CA GLU A 63 -13.90 2.66 -2.36
C GLU A 63 -13.95 1.49 -3.35
N LEU A 64 -12.88 0.69 -3.40
CA LEU A 64 -12.78 -0.55 -4.14
C LEU A 64 -12.07 -1.60 -3.30
N LYS A 65 -12.70 -2.74 -3.10
CA LYS A 65 -12.11 -3.87 -2.38
C LYS A 65 -11.45 -4.84 -3.36
N ILE A 66 -10.21 -5.20 -3.10
CA ILE A 66 -9.39 -6.12 -3.90
C ILE A 66 -8.84 -7.14 -2.93
N GLY A 67 -9.37 -8.37 -2.95
CA GLY A 67 -9.05 -9.38 -1.94
C GLY A 67 -9.32 -8.86 -0.52
N GLU A 68 -8.27 -8.81 0.31
CA GLU A 68 -8.32 -8.32 1.70
C GLU A 68 -8.00 -6.82 1.83
N ILE A 69 -7.55 -6.20 0.75
CA ILE A 69 -7.16 -4.79 0.72
C ILE A 69 -8.32 -3.91 0.27
N THR A 70 -8.51 -2.81 0.98
CA THR A 70 -9.43 -1.74 0.60
C THR A 70 -8.64 -0.59 0.00
N VAL A 71 -8.97 -0.21 -1.23
CA VAL A 71 -8.42 0.96 -1.91
C VAL A 71 -9.45 2.08 -1.85
N ARG A 72 -9.11 3.15 -1.14
CA ARG A 72 -9.89 4.38 -1.05
C ARG A 72 -9.29 5.47 -1.90
N VAL A 73 -10.13 6.20 -2.60
CA VAL A 73 -9.74 7.26 -3.53
C VAL A 73 -10.53 8.50 -3.19
N ARG A 74 -9.82 9.59 -2.90
CA ARG A 74 -10.42 10.91 -2.70
C ARG A 74 -9.78 11.90 -3.68
N ASN A 75 -10.50 12.98 -3.98
CA ASN A 75 -9.89 14.08 -4.71
C ASN A 75 -8.75 14.67 -3.89
N ALA A 76 -7.59 14.76 -4.52
CA ALA A 76 -6.43 15.41 -3.94
C ALA A 76 -6.73 16.90 -3.77
N GLU A 77 -6.66 17.40 -2.55
CA GLU A 77 -6.73 18.84 -2.27
C GLU A 77 -5.48 19.53 -2.82
N GLY A 78 -5.60 20.65 -3.53
CA GLY A 78 -4.44 21.41 -4.00
C GLY A 78 -3.62 21.98 -2.83
N CYS A 79 -2.32 22.25 -3.04
CA CYS A 79 -1.58 23.06 -2.07
C CYS A 79 -2.05 24.51 -2.20
N GLU A 80 -2.39 25.17 -1.10
CA GLU A 80 -2.65 26.61 -1.10
C GLU A 80 -1.43 27.32 -1.70
N GLY A 81 -1.67 28.13 -2.74
CA GLY A 81 -0.60 28.74 -3.51
C GLY A 81 -0.44 28.20 -4.92
N HIS A 82 -0.40 26.88 -5.12
CA HIS A 82 -0.11 26.28 -6.44
C HIS A 82 -1.35 26.13 -7.34
N GLN A 83 -2.36 26.96 -7.13
CA GLN A 83 -3.64 26.90 -7.85
C GLN A 83 -3.43 27.23 -9.33
N GLY A 84 -3.39 26.20 -10.19
CA GLY A 84 -3.27 26.34 -11.64
C GLY A 84 -1.91 25.97 -12.24
N GLU A 85 -0.91 25.62 -11.43
CA GLU A 85 0.45 25.28 -11.91
C GLU A 85 0.72 23.78 -12.02
N ASP A 86 -0.21 22.92 -11.58
CA ASP A 86 -0.03 21.46 -11.53
C ASP A 86 0.09 20.76 -12.90
N ALA A 87 0.20 21.52 -14.01
CA ALA A 87 0.36 20.94 -15.34
C ALA A 87 1.53 21.44 -16.18
N VAL A 88 2.05 22.68 -16.04
CA VAL A 88 2.98 23.22 -17.06
C VAL A 88 3.92 24.30 -16.48
N LEU A 89 5.23 24.00 -16.50
CA LEU A 89 6.39 24.89 -16.71
C LEU A 89 6.32 26.38 -16.29
N LEU A 90 7.33 26.80 -15.51
CA LEU A 90 7.93 28.15 -15.42
C LEU A 90 7.15 29.23 -14.65
N GLY A 91 7.60 29.48 -13.41
CA GLY A 91 7.19 30.62 -12.58
C GLY A 91 6.24 30.16 -11.48
N GLY A 92 6.79 29.88 -10.30
CA GLY A 92 6.03 29.40 -9.14
C GLY A 92 5.04 30.42 -8.61
N PRO A 93 4.15 30.03 -7.67
CA PRO A 93 3.03 30.86 -7.28
C PRO A 93 3.46 32.07 -6.45
N GLU A 94 2.67 33.14 -6.47
CA GLU A 94 2.92 34.35 -5.67
C GLU A 94 2.95 34.08 -4.16
N PHE A 95 2.28 33.02 -3.69
CA PHE A 95 2.27 32.61 -2.30
C PHE A 95 2.36 31.10 -2.22
N CYS A 96 3.43 30.56 -1.64
CA CYS A 96 3.50 29.19 -1.13
C CYS A 96 4.31 29.27 0.15
N ASP A 97 3.81 28.70 1.25
CA ASP A 97 4.48 28.75 2.54
C ASP A 97 5.71 27.79 2.61
N GLY A 98 5.97 27.06 1.52
CA GLY A 98 7.08 26.13 1.39
C GLY A 98 6.92 24.86 2.23
N SER A 99 5.77 24.65 2.89
CA SER A 99 5.50 23.46 3.69
C SER A 99 5.09 22.25 2.83
N CYS A 100 4.77 22.47 1.54
CA CYS A 100 4.35 21.41 0.63
C CYS A 100 5.47 20.33 0.54
N ARG A 101 5.19 19.13 1.05
CA ARG A 101 6.07 17.96 0.89
C ARG A 101 5.77 17.27 -0.45
N PRO A 102 6.78 16.69 -1.13
CA PRO A 102 6.53 15.89 -2.31
C PRO A 102 5.55 14.76 -2.00
N ARG A 103 4.48 14.64 -2.78
CA ARG A 103 3.52 13.56 -2.59
C ARG A 103 4.14 12.21 -2.93
N LYS A 104 3.85 11.19 -2.11
CA LYS A 104 4.38 9.83 -2.32
C LYS A 104 3.76 9.24 -3.59
N LEU A 105 4.61 8.89 -4.56
CA LEU A 105 4.16 8.26 -5.80
C LEU A 105 4.21 6.74 -5.65
N PHE A 106 3.24 6.05 -6.24
CA PHE A 106 3.27 4.60 -6.34
C PHE A 106 4.19 4.18 -7.49
N LYS A 107 5.41 3.78 -7.14
CA LYS A 107 6.44 3.29 -8.08
C LYS A 107 6.72 1.82 -7.80
N ARG A 108 7.56 1.20 -8.64
CA ARG A 108 7.99 -0.21 -8.45
C ARG A 108 8.47 -0.52 -7.03
N GLY A 109 9.20 0.38 -6.38
CA GLY A 109 9.61 0.22 -4.98
C GLY A 109 8.40 0.07 -4.05
N ALA A 110 7.42 0.96 -4.14
CA ALA A 110 6.21 0.90 -3.33
C ALA A 110 5.37 -0.38 -3.55
N LEU A 111 5.42 -0.96 -4.76
CA LEU A 111 4.80 -2.25 -5.04
C LEU A 111 5.51 -3.39 -4.30
N LEU A 112 6.85 -3.42 -4.35
CA LEU A 112 7.65 -4.42 -3.63
C LEU A 112 7.47 -4.25 -2.12
N ASP A 113 7.59 -3.03 -1.61
CA ASP A 113 7.38 -2.73 -0.19
C ASP A 113 5.98 -3.12 0.30
N LEU A 114 4.96 -3.07 -0.56
CA LEU A 114 3.61 -3.53 -0.24
C LEU A 114 3.52 -5.05 -0.24
N ALA A 115 4.10 -5.72 -1.24
CA ALA A 115 4.14 -7.18 -1.31
C ALA A 115 4.89 -7.78 -0.10
N ASP A 116 6.06 -7.24 0.22
CA ASP A 116 6.87 -7.67 1.37
C ASP A 116 6.08 -7.50 2.69
N ALA A 117 5.37 -6.38 2.85
CA ALA A 117 4.55 -6.13 4.05
C ALA A 117 3.38 -7.12 4.18
N LEU A 118 2.75 -7.51 3.07
CA LEU A 118 1.68 -8.51 3.08
C LEU A 118 2.22 -9.90 3.37
N GLU A 119 3.36 -10.28 2.76
CA GLU A 119 4.02 -11.55 3.04
C GLU A 119 4.45 -11.66 4.51
N ASP A 120 4.99 -10.59 5.08
CA ASP A 120 5.33 -10.52 6.51
C ASP A 120 4.09 -10.67 7.40
N ALA A 121 2.99 -10.01 7.05
CA ALA A 121 1.73 -10.12 7.78
C ALA A 121 1.16 -11.55 7.73
N ASP A 122 1.19 -12.20 6.56
CA ASP A 122 0.78 -13.59 6.39
C ASP A 122 1.68 -14.55 7.18
N LEU A 123 2.99 -14.29 7.14
CA LEU A 123 3.97 -15.07 7.88
C LEU A 123 3.71 -14.97 9.38
N GLU A 124 3.52 -13.78 9.91
CA GLU A 124 3.21 -13.55 11.33
C GLU A 124 1.86 -14.16 11.73
N ALA A 125 0.82 -14.04 10.89
CA ALA A 125 -0.49 -14.63 11.13
C ALA A 125 -0.43 -16.17 11.19
N SER A 126 0.46 -16.79 10.41
CA SER A 126 0.72 -18.24 10.45
C SER A 126 1.60 -18.69 11.62
N GLY A 127 2.08 -17.76 12.46
CA GLY A 127 2.99 -18.01 13.58
C GLY A 127 4.47 -17.99 13.21
N GLY A 128 4.83 -17.45 12.04
CA GLY A 128 6.19 -17.20 11.60
C GLY A 128 6.78 -15.89 12.13
N CYS A 129 8.01 -15.57 11.71
CA CYS A 129 8.72 -14.35 12.10
C CYS A 129 9.24 -13.63 10.86
N SER A 130 8.67 -12.45 10.58
CA SER A 130 9.08 -11.50 9.53
C SER A 130 10.57 -11.18 9.58
N GLY A 131 11.09 -10.83 10.76
CA GLY A 131 12.50 -10.49 10.94
C GLY A 131 13.51 -11.59 10.59
N CYS A 132 13.10 -12.86 10.59
CA CYS A 132 13.95 -13.99 10.19
C CYS A 132 13.52 -14.66 8.87
N GLY A 133 12.35 -14.31 8.32
CA GLY A 133 11.74 -14.98 7.15
C GLY A 133 11.43 -16.46 7.38
N LEU A 134 11.17 -16.87 8.63
CA LEU A 134 10.93 -18.28 8.98
C LEU A 134 9.46 -18.50 9.31
N GLY A 135 8.90 -19.64 8.88
CA GLY A 135 7.55 -20.10 9.25
C GLY A 135 7.50 -20.78 10.63
N ALA A 136 6.30 -20.94 11.20
CA ALA A 136 6.10 -21.41 12.59
C ALA A 136 6.78 -22.75 12.94
N GLY A 137 6.97 -23.64 11.96
CA GLY A 137 7.63 -24.94 12.14
C GLY A 137 9.14 -24.96 11.81
N GLN A 138 9.71 -23.84 11.40
CA GLN A 138 11.11 -23.75 10.99
C GLN A 138 12.02 -23.33 12.15
N SER A 139 13.29 -23.73 12.10
CA SER A 139 14.32 -23.33 13.06
C SER A 139 15.39 -22.52 12.34
N CYS A 140 15.93 -21.50 13.00
CA CYS A 140 16.93 -20.63 12.42
C CYS A 140 18.25 -21.38 12.25
N ALA A 141 18.74 -21.47 11.01
CA ALA A 141 19.99 -22.17 10.68
C ALA A 141 21.23 -21.56 11.36
N GLY A 142 21.19 -20.27 11.74
CA GLY A 142 22.29 -19.58 12.42
C GLY A 142 22.40 -19.89 13.92
N CYS A 143 21.29 -20.10 14.62
CA CYS A 143 21.29 -20.28 16.07
C CYS A 143 20.66 -21.60 16.56
N GLY A 144 20.07 -22.39 15.65
CA GLY A 144 19.43 -23.67 15.93
C GLY A 144 18.17 -23.59 16.79
N LYS A 145 17.59 -22.40 16.99
CA LYS A 145 16.38 -22.19 17.80
C LYS A 145 15.12 -22.19 16.94
N CYS A 146 14.06 -22.81 17.44
CA CYS A 146 12.73 -22.76 16.81
C CYS A 146 12.15 -21.34 16.85
N ASN A 147 11.33 -21.07 15.85
CA ASN A 147 10.60 -19.83 15.60
C ASN A 147 9.40 -19.59 16.54
N CYS A 148 9.20 -20.43 17.54
CA CYS A 148 8.08 -20.31 18.45
C CYS A 148 8.42 -19.29 19.56
N ASP A 149 7.76 -18.13 19.46
CA ASP A 149 7.56 -17.08 20.45
C ASP A 149 8.55 -15.92 20.48
N ARG A 150 7.95 -14.72 20.35
CA ARG A 150 8.40 -13.44 20.95
C ARG A 150 9.31 -13.71 22.15
N HIS A 151 10.55 -13.24 22.04
CA HIS A 151 11.71 -13.66 22.82
C HIS A 151 11.70 -13.33 24.32
N ASP A 152 10.55 -12.93 24.87
CA ASP A 152 10.34 -12.45 26.23
C ASP A 152 9.72 -13.52 27.15
N GLY A 153 9.18 -14.62 26.59
CA GLY A 153 8.47 -15.67 27.36
C GLY A 153 9.12 -17.07 27.42
N CYS A 154 10.26 -17.31 26.77
CA CYS A 154 10.81 -18.66 26.64
C CYS A 154 11.42 -19.20 27.95
N VAL A 155 10.63 -19.94 28.74
CA VAL A 155 11.11 -20.74 29.88
C VAL A 155 11.41 -22.16 29.41
N ARG A 156 12.70 -22.45 29.22
CA ARG A 156 13.24 -23.77 28.86
C ARG A 156 12.80 -24.84 29.88
N PRO A 157 12.19 -25.99 29.50
CA PRO A 157 12.29 -27.18 30.34
C PRO A 157 13.75 -27.62 30.33
N LYS A 158 14.37 -27.68 31.52
CA LYS A 158 15.75 -28.15 31.68
C LYS A 158 15.88 -29.49 30.94
N SER A 159 16.74 -29.50 29.93
CA SER A 159 17.08 -30.70 29.18
C SER A 159 17.55 -31.78 30.15
N GLN A 160 16.95 -32.96 30.03
CA GLN A 160 17.49 -34.22 30.57
C GLN A 160 18.82 -34.54 29.91
#